data_AF-A0A1H6KU34-F1
#
_entry.id   AF-A0A1H6KU34-F1
#
_cell.length_a   1.000
_cell.length_b   1.000
_cell.length_c   1.000
_cell.angle_alpha   90.00
_cell.angle_beta   90.00
_cell.angle_gamma   90.00
#
_symmetry.space_group_name_H-M   'P 1'
#
loop_
_entity.id
_entity.type
_entity.pdbx_description
1 polymer ?
#
loop_
_entity_poly.entity_id
_entity_poly.type
_entity_poly.pdbx_seq_one_letter_code
_entity_poly.pdbx_strand_id
1 'polypeptide(L)'
;MMTKPDIWYVAFGPDKSVKSDTRATNGVRTTRTFKSEIDAKLFAREILAKGWTATAGTLNPYQPKRTIAASQIEDWADPARAD
;
A
#
# COMPACT_ATOMS: atom_id res chain seq x y z
N MET A 1 -7.64 -27.20 -6.20
CA MET A 1 -8.29 -25.88 -6.04
C MET A 1 -7.21 -24.82 -6.25
N MET A 2 -7.15 -24.16 -7.41
CA MET A 2 -6.21 -23.04 -7.58
C MET A 2 -6.80 -21.80 -6.91
N THR A 3 -6.32 -21.47 -5.72
CA THR A 3 -6.49 -20.16 -5.12
C THR A 3 -5.90 -19.14 -6.09
N LYS A 4 -6.71 -18.22 -6.62
CA LYS A 4 -6.21 -17.09 -7.44
C LYS A 4 -5.03 -16.44 -6.71
N PRO A 5 -3.85 -16.31 -7.36
CA PRO A 5 -2.70 -15.70 -6.72
C PRO A 5 -3.04 -14.26 -6.34
N ASP A 6 -2.55 -13.81 -5.19
CA ASP A 6 -2.59 -12.39 -4.88
C ASP A 6 -1.77 -11.65 -5.94
N ILE A 7 -2.34 -10.57 -6.46
CA ILE A 7 -1.78 -9.79 -7.57
C ILE A 7 -1.14 -8.52 -7.02
N TRP A 8 -1.76 -7.96 -5.99
CA TRP A 8 -1.42 -6.65 -5.44
C TRP A 8 -0.86 -6.81 -4.03
N TYR A 9 0.04 -5.91 -3.65
CA TYR A 9 0.46 -5.74 -2.28
C TYR A 9 0.36 -4.27 -1.90
N VAL A 10 0.07 -4.01 -0.63
CA VAL A 10 0.10 -2.69 -0.01
C VAL A 10 1.00 -2.77 1.22
N ALA A 11 2.13 -2.08 1.16
CA ALA A 11 3.03 -1.92 2.29
C ALA A 11 2.77 -0.59 2.98
N PHE A 12 2.52 -0.61 4.27
CA PHE A 12 2.15 0.54 5.06
C PHE A 12 2.88 0.61 6.40
N GLY A 13 3.02 1.80 6.95
CA GLY A 13 3.59 1.98 8.28
C GLY A 13 3.47 3.41 8.81
N PRO A 14 3.76 3.61 10.10
CA PRO A 14 3.74 4.93 10.73
C PRO A 14 4.69 5.88 9.99
N ASP A 15 4.21 7.09 9.73
CA ASP A 15 5.00 8.10 9.03
C ASP A 15 6.18 8.58 9.89
N LYS A 16 7.34 8.76 9.26
CA LYS A 16 8.57 9.17 9.95
C LYS A 16 8.56 10.64 10.39
N SER A 17 7.55 11.44 10.03
CA SER A 17 7.48 12.86 10.42
C SER A 17 7.15 13.10 11.89
N VAL A 18 6.73 12.08 12.64
CA VAL A 18 6.61 12.20 14.09
C VAL A 18 8.02 12.14 14.69
N LYS A 19 8.67 13.30 14.76
CA LYS A 19 9.84 13.56 15.61
C LYS A 19 9.44 13.33 17.07
N SER A 20 9.42 12.08 17.50
CA SER A 20 9.50 11.75 18.91
C SER A 20 10.78 10.95 19.10
N ASP A 21 11.82 11.72 19.41
CA ASP A 21 12.90 11.45 20.34
C ASP A 21 13.18 9.98 20.70
N THR A 22 14.40 9.56 20.36
CA THR A 22 15.20 8.56 21.10
C THR A 22 14.72 7.11 21.11
N ARG A 23 15.55 6.24 20.51
CA ARG A 23 15.46 4.76 20.38
C ARG A 23 14.57 4.24 19.25
N ALA A 24 15.18 4.13 18.07
CA ALA A 24 15.29 2.88 17.30
C ALA A 24 14.10 1.89 17.32
N THR A 25 12.86 2.35 17.26
CA THR A 25 11.75 1.47 16.96
C THR A 25 11.53 1.57 15.47
N ASN A 26 12.27 0.72 14.77
CA ASN A 26 12.11 0.34 13.39
C ASN A 26 10.60 0.27 13.07
N GLY A 27 10.01 1.36 12.56
CA GLY A 27 8.57 1.46 12.34
C GLY A 27 8.14 0.27 11.49
N VAL A 28 7.44 -0.68 12.09
CA VAL A 28 7.17 -1.98 11.48
C VAL A 28 6.29 -1.70 10.27
N ARG A 29 6.89 -1.76 9.08
CA ARG A 29 6.16 -1.68 7.82
C ARG A 29 5.46 -3.02 7.62
N THR A 30 4.14 -3.01 7.71
CA THR A 30 3.32 -4.18 7.44
C THR A 30 2.99 -4.23 5.96
N THR A 31 3.05 -5.41 5.35
CA THR A 31 2.64 -5.59 3.95
C THR A 31 1.44 -6.52 3.91
N ARG A 32 0.40 -6.14 3.17
CA ARG A 32 -0.81 -6.94 2.98
C ARG A 32 -1.03 -7.19 1.49
N THR A 33 -1.35 -8.42 1.12
CA THR A 33 -1.57 -8.82 -0.27
C THR A 33 -3.06 -8.88 -0.59
N PHE A 34 -3.40 -8.68 -1.86
CA PHE A 34 -4.76 -8.58 -2.37
C PHE A 34 -4.87 -9.20 -3.75
N LYS A 35 -6.04 -9.77 -4.04
CA LYS A 35 -6.37 -10.33 -5.36
C LYS A 35 -6.88 -9.26 -6.33
N SER A 36 -7.46 -8.18 -5.83
CA SER A 36 -8.04 -7.10 -6.63
C SER A 36 -7.29 -5.79 -6.38
N GLU A 37 -7.12 -4.99 -7.45
CA GLU A 37 -6.61 -3.62 -7.34
C GLU A 37 -7.56 -2.77 -6.48
N ILE A 38 -8.87 -2.99 -6.59
CA ILE A 38 -9.90 -2.24 -5.87
C ILE A 38 -9.77 -2.45 -4.35
N ASP A 39 -9.60 -3.69 -3.91
CA ASP A 39 -9.43 -4.01 -2.49
C ASP A 39 -8.14 -3.38 -1.94
N ALA A 40 -7.07 -3.40 -2.74
CA ALA A 40 -5.80 -2.76 -2.39
C ALA A 40 -5.93 -1.23 -2.29
N LYS A 41 -6.66 -0.58 -3.21
CA LYS A 41 -6.95 0.85 -3.19
C LYS A 41 -7.76 1.25 -1.95
N LEU A 42 -8.85 0.52 -1.67
CA LEU A 42 -9.69 0.76 -0.48
C LEU A 42 -8.85 0.66 0.79
N PHE A 43 -8.02 -0.37 0.91
CA PHE A 43 -7.16 -0.52 2.06
C PHE A 43 -6.09 0.58 2.16
N ALA A 44 -5.45 0.96 1.05
CA ALA A 44 -4.49 2.06 1.05
C ALA A 44 -5.13 3.38 1.54
N ARG A 45 -6.37 3.65 1.15
CA ARG A 45 -7.13 4.80 1.63
C ARG A 45 -7.39 4.76 3.13
N GLU A 46 -7.72 3.59 3.69
CA GLU A 46 -7.86 3.44 5.14
C GLU A 46 -6.55 3.72 5.89
N ILE A 47 -5.41 3.30 5.34
CA ILE A 47 -4.09 3.59 5.91
C ILE A 47 -3.79 5.08 5.87
N LEU A 48 -4.04 5.74 4.73
CA LEU A 48 -3.86 7.18 4.59
C LEU A 48 -4.77 7.96 5.57
N ALA A 49 -6.03 7.53 5.72
CA ALA A 49 -6.97 8.12 6.67
C ALA A 49 -6.50 7.98 8.14
N LYS A 50 -5.69 6.96 8.47
CA LYS A 50 -5.05 6.80 9.78
C LYS A 50 -3.84 7.71 9.99
N GLY A 51 -3.43 8.48 8.97
CA GLY A 51 -2.21 9.29 8.99
C GLY A 51 -0.94 8.46 8.82
N TRP A 52 -1.05 7.26 8.25
CA TRP A 52 0.08 6.38 7.97
C TRP A 52 0.48 6.47 6.50
N THR A 53 1.74 6.14 6.20
CA THR A 53 2.20 6.07 4.81
C THR A 53 1.87 4.70 4.23
N ALA A 54 1.39 4.70 2.99
CA ALA A 54 1.13 3.49 2.21
C ALA A 54 1.95 3.52 0.90
N THR A 55 2.28 2.34 0.40
CA THR A 55 2.86 2.10 -0.93
C THR A 55 2.20 0.85 -1.47
N ALA A 56 2.04 0.76 -2.79
CA ALA A 56 1.41 -0.40 -3.41
C ALA A 56 2.17 -0.87 -4.63
N GLY A 57 1.89 -2.08 -5.07
CA GLY A 57 2.44 -2.60 -6.32
C GLY A 57 1.89 -3.97 -6.65
N THR A 58 2.29 -4.48 -7.81
CA THR A 58 1.96 -5.85 -8.21
C THR A 58 3.05 -6.82 -7.79
N LEU A 59 2.65 -8.03 -7.40
CA LEU A 59 3.53 -9.14 -7.05
C LEU A 59 4.10 -9.78 -8.31
N ASN A 60 5.40 -10.12 -8.30
CA ASN A 60 6.04 -10.91 -9.36
C ASN A 60 5.44 -12.33 -9.35
N PRO A 61 5.01 -12.96 -10.47
CA PRO A 61 5.29 -12.68 -11.89
C PRO A 61 4.22 -11.89 -12.66
N TYR A 62 3.28 -11.21 -11.99
CA TYR A 62 2.22 -10.47 -12.70
C TYR A 62 2.81 -9.34 -13.55
N GLN A 63 2.56 -9.40 -14.85
CA GLN A 63 2.90 -8.36 -15.81
C GLN A 63 1.61 -7.63 -16.23
N PRO A 64 1.64 -6.29 -16.34
CA PRO A 64 2.78 -5.40 -16.10
C PRO A 64 3.10 -5.19 -14.61
N LYS A 65 4.39 -5.01 -14.29
CA LYS A 65 4.84 -4.65 -12.94
C LYS A 65 4.41 -3.21 -12.66
N ARG A 66 3.51 -3.02 -11.70
CA ARG A 66 3.13 -1.70 -11.18
C ARG A 66 3.79 -1.48 -9.83
N THR A 67 4.29 -0.28 -9.60
CA THR A 67 4.83 0.14 -8.32
C THR A 67 4.36 1.56 -8.09
N ILE A 68 3.64 1.77 -7.00
CA ILE A 68 2.98 3.00 -6.60
C ILE A 68 3.72 3.50 -5.37
N ALA A 69 4.49 4.58 -5.56
CA ALA A 69 5.18 5.25 -4.47
C ALA A 69 4.18 5.93 -3.53
N ALA A 70 4.62 6.24 -2.30
CA ALA A 70 3.76 6.90 -1.32
C ALA A 70 3.29 8.29 -1.78
N SER A 71 4.06 8.97 -2.64
CA SER A 71 3.65 10.23 -3.27
C SER A 71 2.54 10.08 -4.31
N GLN A 72 2.32 8.87 -4.82
CA GLN A 72 1.32 8.56 -5.85
C GLN A 72 0.16 7.74 -5.30
N ILE A 73 0.27 7.22 -4.07
CA ILE A 73 -0.71 6.32 -3.48
C ILE A 73 -2.04 7.02 -3.21
N GLU A 74 -2.01 8.31 -2.85
CA GLU A 74 -3.22 9.11 -2.62
C GLU A 74 -4.03 9.25 -3.92
N ASP A 75 -3.35 9.59 -5.00
CA ASP A 75 -3.94 9.71 -6.34
C ASP A 75 -4.41 8.35 -6.90
N TRP A 76 -3.62 7.30 -6.71
CA TRP A 76 -3.97 5.95 -7.15
C TRP A 76 -5.14 5.34 -6.37
N ALA A 77 -5.22 5.60 -5.06
CA ALA A 77 -6.32 5.15 -4.20
C ALA A 77 -7.60 5.98 -4.37
N ASP A 78 -7.53 7.09 -5.12
CA ASP A 78 -8.69 7.92 -5.42
C ASP A 78 -9.63 7.21 -6.42
N PRO A 79 -10.92 7.05 -6.07
CA PRO A 79 -11.88 6.35 -6.91
C PRO A 79 -12.23 7.11 -8.19
N ALA A 80 -11.93 8.40 -8.31
CA ALA A 80 -12.25 9.22 -9.49
C ALA A 80 -11.27 8.98 -10.66
N ARG A 81 -10.19 8.21 -10.46
CA ARG A 81 -9.17 7.90 -11.48
C ARG A 81 -9.20 6.46 -11.99
N ALA A 82 -10.26 5.71 -11.71
CA ALA A 82 -10.46 4.38 -12.29
C ALA A 82 -10.94 4.51 -13.76
N ASP A 83 -9.98 4.73 -14.66
CA ASP A 83 -10.13 4.52 -16.11
C ASP A 83 -9.96 3.02 -16.44
#